data_AF-A0A3N9WU56-F1
#
_entry.id   AF-A0A3N9WU56-F1
#
_cell.length_a   1.000
_cell.length_b   1.000
_cell.length_c   1.000
_cell.angle_alpha   90.00
_cell.angle_beta   90.00
_cell.angle_gamma   90.00
#
_symmetry.space_group_name_H-M   'P 1'
#
loop_
_entity.id
_entity.type
_entity.pdbx_description
1 polymer ?
#
loop_
_entity_poly.entity_id
_entity_poly.type
_entity_poly.pdbx_seq_one_letter_code
_entity_poly.pdbx_strand_id
1 'polypeptide(L)'
;MLGLPAHVTACLFDLDGVLTQTARVHNAAWKQTFDEFLRQRATASGEPFQPFDPGSDYNRYVDGRPRADGVRSFLASRGIVLPEGGPDDPPEAETVNGLGNRKNVLLLQQLRSAGVEVYPGSVRYLKAAAAAGLHRAVVTASANGGEVVTAAGLESLLQARVDGLVARAEGLPGKPHPDTFLAGARLLGVDPTQAAVFEDALSGVAAGRAGGFGYVVGVDRVGQADELLAHGADVVVKDLADLLDVAEPPSPTRTATDPLAARRGSA
;
A
#
# COMPACT_ATOMS: atom_id res chain seq x y z
N MET A 1 10.20 12.11 19.69
CA MET A 1 10.22 10.64 19.56
C MET A 1 9.54 10.30 18.24
N LEU A 2 9.72 9.10 17.68
CA LEU A 2 9.10 8.73 16.39
C LEU A 2 7.82 7.90 16.55
N GLY A 3 7.33 7.65 17.78
CA GLY A 3 6.16 6.79 18.00
C GLY A 3 6.37 5.34 17.55
N LEU A 4 7.62 4.91 17.38
CA LEU A 4 7.99 3.55 17.01
C LEU A 4 8.61 2.79 18.19
N PRO A 5 8.44 1.46 18.27
CA PRO A 5 9.18 0.65 19.22
C PRO A 5 10.70 0.79 19.08
N ALA A 6 11.44 0.74 20.20
CA ALA A 6 12.90 0.91 20.22
C ALA A 6 13.70 -0.07 19.35
N HIS A 7 13.14 -1.23 19.00
CA HIS A 7 13.81 -2.22 18.16
C HIS A 7 13.74 -1.90 16.66
N VAL A 8 12.92 -0.92 16.26
CA VAL A 8 12.77 -0.52 14.86
C VAL A 8 13.96 0.35 14.41
N THR A 9 14.64 -0.09 13.37
CA THR A 9 15.79 0.58 12.74
C THR A 9 15.53 1.01 11.30
N ALA A 10 14.39 0.60 10.71
CA ALA A 10 14.01 0.94 9.34
C ALA A 10 12.52 1.25 9.17
N CYS A 11 12.21 2.09 8.19
CA CYS A 11 10.86 2.48 7.80
C CYS A 11 10.63 2.19 6.31
N LEU A 12 9.62 1.38 6.00
CA LEU A 12 9.19 1.07 4.65
C LEU A 12 7.82 1.72 4.42
N PHE A 13 7.82 2.79 3.64
CA PHE A 13 6.61 3.57 3.36
C PHE A 13 5.95 3.07 2.08
N ASP A 14 4.64 2.89 2.08
CA ASP A 14 3.91 3.00 0.82
C ASP A 14 4.04 4.42 0.25
N LEU A 15 3.72 4.58 -1.03
CA LEU A 15 3.79 5.84 -1.74
C LEU A 15 2.42 6.51 -1.78
N ASP A 16 1.45 5.85 -2.42
CA ASP A 16 0.15 6.39 -2.76
C ASP A 16 -0.74 6.39 -1.52
N GLY A 17 -1.20 7.55 -1.05
CA GLY A 17 -2.02 7.64 0.17
C GLY A 17 -1.20 7.74 1.47
N VAL A 18 0.07 7.32 1.47
CA VAL A 18 0.99 7.50 2.61
C VAL A 18 1.88 8.72 2.45
N LEU A 19 2.77 8.76 1.46
CA LEU A 19 3.71 9.88 1.23
C LEU A 19 3.12 10.92 0.26
N THR A 20 2.39 10.47 -0.77
CA THR A 20 1.82 11.30 -1.83
C THR A 20 0.31 11.18 -1.89
N GLN A 21 -0.38 12.22 -2.34
CA GLN A 21 -1.85 12.26 -2.47
C GLN A 21 -2.34 11.62 -3.79
N THR A 22 -1.52 10.78 -4.41
CA THR A 22 -1.74 10.18 -5.74
C THR A 22 -2.81 9.10 -5.76
N ALA A 23 -3.23 8.57 -4.61
CA ALA A 23 -4.37 7.67 -4.50
C ALA A 23 -5.64 8.28 -5.13
N ARG A 24 -5.89 9.59 -4.97
CA ARG A 24 -7.03 10.29 -5.60
C ARG A 24 -6.96 10.26 -7.13
N VAL A 25 -5.76 10.45 -7.68
CA VAL A 25 -5.50 10.43 -9.11
C VAL A 25 -5.65 9.00 -9.66
N HIS A 26 -5.13 8.01 -8.95
CA HIS A 26 -5.31 6.61 -9.26
C HIS A 26 -6.79 6.22 -9.31
N ASN A 27 -7.54 6.60 -8.29
CA ASN A 27 -8.96 6.33 -8.15
C ASN A 27 -9.78 6.94 -9.30
N ALA A 28 -9.52 8.21 -9.63
CA ALA A 28 -10.17 8.88 -10.77
C ALA A 28 -9.88 8.15 -12.11
N ALA A 29 -8.62 7.77 -12.35
CA ALA A 29 -8.25 7.04 -13.57
C ALA A 29 -8.89 5.65 -13.65
N TRP A 30 -9.00 4.94 -12.52
CA TRP A 30 -9.72 3.67 -12.44
C TRP A 30 -11.20 3.82 -12.72
N LYS A 31 -11.85 4.78 -12.06
CA LYS A 31 -13.27 5.04 -12.25
C LYS A 31 -13.59 5.31 -13.71
N GLN A 32 -12.82 6.18 -14.37
CA GLN A 32 -13.02 6.46 -15.78
C GLN A 32 -12.85 5.20 -16.65
N THR A 33 -11.78 4.44 -16.42
CA THR A 33 -11.49 3.21 -17.18
C THR A 33 -12.60 2.17 -17.05
N PHE A 34 -13.02 1.88 -15.81
CA PHE A 34 -14.04 0.87 -15.55
C PHE A 34 -15.43 1.33 -15.98
N ASP A 35 -15.83 2.58 -15.71
CA ASP A 35 -17.15 3.07 -16.12
C ASP A 35 -17.30 3.08 -17.65
N GLU A 36 -16.24 3.40 -18.39
CA GLU A 36 -16.23 3.33 -19.85
C GLU A 36 -16.41 1.88 -20.34
N PHE A 37 -15.60 0.96 -19.83
CA PHE A 37 -15.70 -0.47 -20.16
C PHE A 37 -17.08 -1.05 -19.83
N LEU A 38 -17.58 -0.81 -18.62
CA LEU A 38 -18.87 -1.32 -18.16
C LEU A 38 -20.03 -0.73 -18.94
N ARG A 39 -19.94 0.53 -19.40
CA ARG A 39 -20.98 1.17 -20.23
C ARG A 39 -21.02 0.56 -21.64
N GLN A 40 -19.85 0.30 -22.24
CA GLN A 40 -19.77 -0.38 -23.53
C GLN A 40 -20.37 -1.79 -23.44
N ARG A 41 -20.00 -2.54 -22.40
CA ARG A 41 -20.53 -3.88 -22.13
C ARG A 41 -22.04 -3.88 -21.89
N ALA A 42 -22.56 -2.97 -21.07
CA ALA A 42 -24.00 -2.83 -20.81
C ALA A 42 -24.77 -2.58 -22.11
N THR A 43 -24.23 -1.74 -22.99
CA THR A 43 -24.83 -1.45 -24.31
C THR A 43 -24.84 -2.68 -25.21
N ALA A 44 -23.76 -3.47 -25.23
CA ALA A 44 -23.64 -4.65 -26.09
C ALA A 44 -24.46 -5.86 -25.60
N SER A 45 -24.59 -6.04 -24.29
CA SER A 45 -25.24 -7.21 -23.67
C SER A 45 -26.71 -6.97 -23.28
N GLY A 46 -27.13 -5.70 -23.15
CA GLY A 46 -28.42 -5.32 -22.58
C GLY A 46 -28.49 -5.43 -21.05
N GLU A 47 -27.38 -5.74 -20.37
CA GLU A 47 -27.29 -5.74 -18.92
C GLU A 47 -27.34 -4.31 -18.33
N PRO A 48 -27.88 -4.12 -17.11
CA PRO A 48 -27.86 -2.81 -16.46
C PRO A 48 -26.44 -2.31 -16.21
N PHE A 49 -26.18 -1.06 -16.58
CA PHE A 49 -24.93 -0.38 -16.21
C PHE A 49 -24.88 -0.16 -14.71
N GLN A 50 -23.88 -0.74 -14.05
CA GLN A 50 -23.57 -0.53 -12.64
C GLN A 50 -22.18 0.09 -12.54
N PRO A 51 -22.04 1.38 -12.18
CA PRO A 51 -20.75 2.06 -12.18
C PRO A 51 -19.77 1.47 -11.16
N PHE A 52 -18.48 1.75 -11.37
CA PHE A 52 -17.44 1.58 -10.36
C PHE A 52 -17.63 2.61 -9.25
N ASP A 53 -17.71 2.12 -8.00
CA ASP A 53 -17.76 2.97 -6.81
C ASP A 53 -16.33 3.40 -6.40
N PRO A 54 -15.99 4.70 -6.53
CA PRO A 54 -14.67 5.19 -6.14
C PRO A 54 -14.41 5.09 -4.62
N GLY A 55 -15.39 4.78 -3.78
CA GLY A 55 -15.15 4.42 -2.38
C GLY A 55 -14.96 2.92 -2.23
N SER A 56 -16.08 2.20 -2.13
CA SER A 56 -16.07 0.80 -1.71
C SER A 56 -15.39 -0.16 -2.70
N ASP A 57 -15.62 0.00 -4.01
CA ASP A 57 -14.98 -0.87 -5.01
C ASP A 57 -13.47 -0.60 -5.10
N TYR A 58 -13.07 0.67 -5.04
CA TYR A 58 -11.65 1.06 -5.05
C TYR A 58 -10.89 0.44 -3.87
N ASN A 59 -11.33 0.73 -2.64
CA ASN A 59 -10.65 0.30 -1.42
C ASN A 59 -10.56 -1.22 -1.33
N ARG A 60 -11.61 -1.93 -1.77
CA ARG A 60 -11.68 -3.39 -1.62
C ARG A 60 -10.93 -4.15 -2.71
N TYR A 61 -11.05 -3.71 -3.96
CA TYR A 61 -10.64 -4.53 -5.10
C TYR A 61 -9.39 -4.03 -5.81
N VAL A 62 -9.00 -2.78 -5.62
CA VAL A 62 -8.00 -2.13 -6.48
C VAL A 62 -6.86 -1.50 -5.70
N ASP A 63 -7.17 -0.85 -4.58
CA ASP A 63 -6.19 -0.07 -3.84
C ASP A 63 -5.03 -0.92 -3.32
N GLY A 64 -3.82 -0.37 -3.37
CA GLY A 64 -2.58 -1.07 -3.02
C GLY A 64 -2.17 -2.26 -3.91
N ARG A 65 -2.97 -2.67 -4.90
CA ARG A 65 -2.69 -3.85 -5.75
C ARG A 65 -1.96 -3.50 -7.05
N PRO A 66 -1.19 -4.45 -7.62
CA PRO A 66 -0.70 -4.32 -9.00
C PRO A 66 -1.86 -4.08 -9.98
N ARG A 67 -1.60 -3.31 -11.05
CA ARG A 67 -2.65 -2.89 -12.01
C ARG A 67 -3.49 -4.05 -12.56
N ALA A 68 -2.82 -5.10 -13.04
CA ALA A 68 -3.51 -6.27 -13.59
C ALA A 68 -4.36 -6.99 -12.52
N ASP A 69 -3.86 -7.09 -11.29
CA ASP A 69 -4.57 -7.68 -10.16
C ASP A 69 -5.80 -6.87 -9.78
N GLY A 70 -5.71 -5.53 -9.80
CA GLY A 70 -6.84 -4.63 -9.59
C GLY A 70 -7.94 -4.83 -10.64
N VAL A 71 -7.57 -4.96 -11.92
CA VAL A 71 -8.53 -5.27 -13.00
C VAL A 71 -9.19 -6.63 -12.76
N ARG A 72 -8.41 -7.69 -12.51
CA ARG A 72 -8.95 -9.03 -12.26
C ARG A 72 -9.90 -9.05 -11.06
N SER A 73 -9.45 -8.49 -9.94
CA SER A 73 -10.19 -8.48 -8.69
C SER A 73 -11.52 -7.73 -8.81
N PHE A 74 -11.51 -6.54 -9.42
CA PHE A 74 -12.75 -5.77 -9.61
C PHE A 74 -13.69 -6.44 -10.62
N LEU A 75 -13.20 -6.88 -11.78
CA LEU A 75 -14.08 -7.49 -12.78
C LEU A 75 -14.68 -8.82 -12.28
N ALA A 76 -13.91 -9.62 -11.53
CA ALA A 76 -14.41 -10.83 -10.90
C ALA A 76 -15.54 -10.53 -9.89
N SER A 77 -15.50 -9.40 -9.18
CA SER A 77 -16.60 -8.99 -8.28
C SER A 77 -17.91 -8.72 -9.01
N ARG A 78 -17.85 -8.47 -10.32
CA ARG A 78 -18.99 -8.31 -11.24
C ARG A 78 -19.26 -9.55 -12.09
N GLY A 79 -18.59 -10.68 -11.82
CA GLY A 79 -18.73 -11.91 -12.61
C GLY A 79 -18.14 -11.83 -14.01
N ILE A 80 -17.25 -10.86 -14.27
CA ILE A 80 -16.62 -10.63 -15.56
C ILE A 80 -15.21 -11.23 -15.54
N VAL A 81 -14.89 -12.04 -16.55
CA VAL A 81 -13.54 -12.57 -16.77
C VAL A 81 -13.09 -12.14 -18.16
N LEU A 82 -11.92 -11.51 -18.23
CA LEU A 82 -11.25 -11.15 -19.48
C LEU A 82 -10.04 -12.07 -19.69
N PRO A 83 -9.63 -12.31 -20.95
CA PRO A 83 -8.33 -12.88 -21.25
C PRO A 83 -7.21 -12.03 -20.61
N GLU A 84 -6.13 -12.66 -20.17
CA GLU A 84 -5.03 -11.93 -19.51
C GLU A 84 -4.38 -10.90 -20.48
N GLY A 85 -4.20 -11.29 -21.74
CA GLY A 85 -3.49 -10.47 -22.73
C GLY A 85 -1.98 -10.40 -22.50
N GLY A 86 -1.27 -9.68 -23.37
CA GLY A 86 0.16 -9.39 -23.21
C GLY A 86 0.42 -8.08 -22.46
N PRO A 87 1.61 -7.89 -21.85
CA PRO A 87 1.95 -6.63 -21.16
C PRO A 87 1.95 -5.40 -22.10
N ASP A 88 2.18 -5.63 -23.38
CA ASP A 88 2.22 -4.61 -24.44
C ASP A 88 0.88 -4.48 -25.19
N ASP A 89 -0.18 -5.13 -24.70
CA ASP A 89 -1.52 -4.99 -25.29
C ASP A 89 -1.92 -3.51 -25.33
N PRO A 90 -2.50 -3.04 -26.45
CA PRO A 90 -2.92 -1.66 -26.58
C PRO A 90 -4.07 -1.34 -25.60
N PRO A 91 -4.22 -0.08 -25.16
CA PRO A 91 -5.32 0.36 -24.29
C PRO A 91 -6.72 -0.04 -24.76
N GLU A 92 -6.91 -0.22 -26.07
CA GLU A 92 -8.18 -0.60 -26.69
C GLU A 92 -8.49 -2.10 -26.55
N ALA A 93 -7.51 -2.95 -26.25
CA ALA A 93 -7.71 -4.39 -26.11
C ALA A 93 -8.59 -4.73 -24.90
N GLU A 94 -9.58 -5.61 -25.09
CA GLU A 94 -10.44 -6.13 -24.02
C GLU A 94 -9.76 -7.29 -23.26
N THR A 95 -8.57 -7.01 -22.75
CA THR A 95 -7.79 -7.91 -21.90
C THR A 95 -7.51 -7.27 -20.55
N VAL A 96 -7.09 -8.06 -19.57
CA VAL A 96 -6.67 -7.55 -18.26
C VAL A 96 -5.56 -6.50 -18.42
N ASN A 97 -4.55 -6.81 -19.24
CA ASN A 97 -3.45 -5.88 -19.49
C ASN A 97 -3.87 -4.67 -20.34
N GLY A 98 -4.76 -4.84 -21.33
CA GLY A 98 -5.30 -3.73 -22.12
C GLY A 98 -6.02 -2.69 -21.27
N LEU A 99 -6.94 -3.11 -20.40
CA LEU A 99 -7.62 -2.22 -19.44
C LEU A 99 -6.63 -1.57 -18.46
N GLY A 100 -5.67 -2.35 -17.94
CA GLY A 100 -4.62 -1.84 -17.06
C GLY A 100 -3.71 -0.80 -17.74
N ASN A 101 -3.50 -0.92 -19.06
CA ASN A 101 -2.75 0.03 -19.87
C ASN A 101 -3.59 1.28 -20.19
N ARG A 102 -4.89 1.15 -20.46
CA ARG A 102 -5.82 2.28 -20.57
C ARG A 102 -5.82 3.15 -19.33
N LYS A 103 -5.94 2.54 -18.14
CA LYS A 103 -5.83 3.27 -16.87
C LYS A 103 -4.49 3.99 -16.73
N ASN A 104 -3.40 3.37 -17.16
CA ASN A 104 -2.06 3.95 -17.01
C ASN A 104 -1.86 5.18 -17.89
N VAL A 105 -2.39 5.16 -19.12
CA VAL A 105 -2.40 6.34 -19.99
C VAL A 105 -3.11 7.51 -19.29
N LEU A 106 -4.30 7.27 -18.76
CA LEU A 106 -5.08 8.28 -18.04
C LEU A 106 -4.36 8.79 -16.79
N LEU A 107 -3.78 7.88 -15.99
CA LEU A 107 -3.00 8.24 -14.80
C LEU A 107 -1.83 9.16 -15.16
N LEU A 108 -1.00 8.76 -16.12
CA LEU A 108 0.19 9.54 -16.50
C LEU A 108 -0.20 10.91 -17.05
N GLN A 109 -1.28 11.00 -17.83
CA GLN A 109 -1.81 12.28 -18.29
C GLN A 109 -2.19 13.19 -17.11
N GLN A 110 -2.91 12.65 -16.14
CA GLN A 110 -3.35 13.40 -14.96
C GLN A 110 -2.17 13.84 -14.10
N LEU A 111 -1.22 12.95 -13.81
CA LEU A 111 0.00 13.27 -13.03
C LEU A 111 0.82 14.38 -13.69
N ARG A 112 0.97 14.36 -15.02
CA ARG A 112 1.70 15.42 -15.76
C ARG A 112 0.97 16.76 -15.73
N SER A 113 -0.37 16.75 -15.76
CA SER A 113 -1.16 17.99 -15.76
C SER A 113 -1.32 18.61 -14.37
N ALA A 114 -1.46 17.80 -13.33
CA ALA A 114 -1.79 18.25 -11.98
C ALA A 114 -0.57 18.29 -11.04
N GLY A 115 0.53 17.62 -11.41
CA GLY A 115 1.68 17.42 -10.54
C GLY A 115 1.43 16.35 -9.49
N VAL A 116 2.40 16.20 -8.57
CA VAL A 116 2.33 15.27 -7.45
C VAL A 116 2.33 16.06 -6.14
N GLU A 117 1.22 16.01 -5.42
CA GLU A 117 1.12 16.57 -4.07
C GLU A 117 1.59 15.55 -3.03
N VAL A 118 2.31 16.04 -2.02
CA VAL A 118 2.72 15.25 -0.85
C VAL A 118 1.77 15.47 0.32
N TYR A 119 1.76 14.55 1.28
CA TYR A 119 1.20 14.80 2.60
C TYR A 119 2.26 15.50 3.48
N PRO A 120 2.05 16.77 3.89
CA PRO A 120 3.09 17.53 4.60
C PRO A 120 3.55 16.87 5.90
N GLY A 121 2.61 16.28 6.65
CA GLY A 121 2.92 15.59 7.90
C GLY A 121 3.67 14.27 7.69
N SER A 122 3.34 13.51 6.63
CA SER A 122 4.13 12.35 6.19
C SER A 122 5.56 12.72 5.80
N VAL A 123 5.76 13.80 5.05
CA VAL A 123 7.11 14.27 4.69
C VAL A 123 7.88 14.76 5.93
N ARG A 124 7.19 15.42 6.87
CA ARG A 124 7.79 15.80 8.16
C ARG A 124 8.25 14.56 8.94
N TYR A 125 7.43 13.52 9.00
CA TYR A 125 7.79 12.26 9.63
C TYR A 125 8.97 11.57 8.93
N LEU A 126 8.96 11.47 7.60
CA LEU A 126 10.05 10.90 6.81
C LEU A 126 11.38 11.63 7.07
N LYS A 127 11.36 12.97 7.15
CA LYS A 127 12.53 13.79 7.53
C LYS A 127 12.98 13.54 8.97
N ALA A 128 12.05 13.37 9.90
CA ALA A 128 12.37 13.05 11.29
C ALA A 128 13.00 11.66 11.43
N ALA A 129 12.47 10.65 10.73
CA ALA A 129 13.07 9.33 10.64
C ALA A 129 14.48 9.40 10.05
N ALA A 130 14.70 10.28 9.07
CA ALA A 130 16.02 10.52 8.49
C ALA A 130 17.01 11.12 9.48
N ALA A 131 16.59 12.16 10.21
CA ALA A 131 17.41 12.82 11.23
C ALA A 131 17.75 11.88 12.41
N ALA A 132 16.89 10.90 12.69
CA ALA A 132 17.11 9.88 13.71
C ALA A 132 18.00 8.72 13.24
N GLY A 133 18.44 8.70 11.98
CA GLY A 133 19.31 7.67 11.43
C GLY A 133 18.60 6.36 11.02
N LEU A 134 17.27 6.31 11.00
CA LEU A 134 16.53 5.12 10.58
C LEU A 134 16.67 4.92 9.07
N HIS A 135 16.88 3.69 8.61
CA HIS A 135 16.87 3.38 7.18
C HIS A 135 15.49 3.57 6.57
N ARG A 136 15.40 4.04 5.33
CA ARG A 136 14.11 4.44 4.72
C ARG A 136 14.00 3.90 3.30
N ALA A 137 12.92 3.17 3.02
CA ALA A 137 12.56 2.73 1.68
C ALA A 137 11.13 3.14 1.34
N VAL A 138 10.86 3.25 0.05
CA VAL A 138 9.49 3.32 -0.46
C VAL A 138 9.15 2.01 -1.17
N VAL A 139 7.94 1.50 -0.95
CA VAL A 139 7.45 0.25 -1.51
C VAL A 139 6.06 0.47 -2.07
N THR A 140 5.89 0.44 -3.40
CA THR A 140 4.61 0.68 -4.09
C THR A 140 4.32 -0.39 -5.12
N ALA A 141 3.05 -0.74 -5.31
CA ALA A 141 2.62 -1.62 -6.39
C ALA A 141 2.63 -0.93 -7.77
N SER A 142 2.75 0.40 -7.81
CA SER A 142 2.75 1.17 -9.04
C SER A 142 4.07 0.99 -9.81
N ALA A 143 3.98 0.73 -11.11
CA ALA A 143 5.14 0.77 -12.02
C ALA A 143 5.69 2.19 -12.25
N ASN A 144 4.95 3.23 -11.81
CA ASN A 144 5.33 4.63 -11.97
C ASN A 144 5.98 5.22 -10.71
N GLY A 145 6.33 4.37 -9.73
CA GLY A 145 6.82 4.83 -8.42
C GLY A 145 8.05 5.73 -8.51
N GLY A 146 8.91 5.54 -9.51
CA GLY A 146 10.10 6.38 -9.73
C GLY A 146 9.73 7.80 -10.13
N GLU A 147 8.87 7.94 -11.16
CA GLU A 147 8.38 9.24 -11.64
C GLU A 147 7.65 10.01 -10.54
N VAL A 148 6.84 9.32 -9.73
CA VAL A 148 6.11 9.94 -8.62
C VAL A 148 7.05 10.40 -7.50
N VAL A 149 8.03 9.57 -7.11
CA VAL A 149 9.05 9.95 -6.11
C VAL A 149 9.84 11.18 -6.56
N THR A 150 10.22 11.24 -7.85
CA THR A 150 10.91 12.39 -8.44
C THR A 150 10.08 13.64 -8.48
N ALA A 151 8.84 13.54 -8.97
CA ALA A 151 7.93 14.68 -9.00
C ALA A 151 7.62 15.22 -7.59
N ALA A 152 7.62 14.34 -6.58
CA ALA A 152 7.43 14.70 -5.18
C ALA A 152 8.70 15.23 -4.48
N GLY A 153 9.88 15.12 -5.11
CA GLY A 153 11.17 15.54 -4.54
C GLY A 153 11.61 14.72 -3.32
N LEU A 154 11.32 13.42 -3.31
CA LEU A 154 11.53 12.54 -2.15
C LEU A 154 12.81 11.69 -2.24
N GLU A 155 13.54 11.69 -3.37
CA GLU A 155 14.69 10.79 -3.59
C GLU A 155 15.76 10.93 -2.53
N SER A 156 16.11 12.16 -2.14
CA SER A 156 17.17 12.39 -1.17
C SER A 156 16.84 11.86 0.23
N LEU A 157 15.57 11.57 0.51
CA LEU A 157 15.09 11.04 1.79
C LEU A 157 15.02 9.51 1.80
N LEU A 158 15.08 8.86 0.65
CA LEU A 158 14.87 7.42 0.48
C LEU A 158 16.17 6.74 0.05
N GLN A 159 16.54 5.67 0.75
CA GLN A 159 17.74 4.89 0.43
C GLN A 159 17.46 3.78 -0.58
N ALA A 160 16.23 3.27 -0.62
CA ALA A 160 15.82 2.19 -1.49
C ALA A 160 14.38 2.39 -1.99
N ARG A 161 14.07 1.74 -3.11
CA ARG A 161 12.75 1.77 -3.74
C ARG A 161 12.43 0.39 -4.30
N VAL A 162 11.27 -0.15 -3.95
CA VAL A 162 10.66 -1.30 -4.61
C VAL A 162 9.37 -0.81 -5.25
N ASP A 163 9.32 -0.79 -6.58
CA ASP A 163 8.14 -0.39 -7.34
C ASP A 163 7.62 -1.57 -8.18
N GLY A 164 6.52 -1.35 -8.92
CA GLY A 164 5.94 -2.38 -9.77
C GLY A 164 6.86 -2.89 -10.90
N LEU A 165 7.90 -2.13 -11.28
CA LEU A 165 8.89 -2.58 -12.25
C LEU A 165 9.89 -3.55 -11.59
N VAL A 166 10.39 -3.21 -10.41
CA VAL A 166 11.25 -4.09 -9.60
C VAL A 166 10.50 -5.38 -9.26
N ALA A 167 9.25 -5.27 -8.78
CA ALA A 167 8.45 -6.44 -8.43
C ALA A 167 8.27 -7.39 -9.62
N ARG A 168 8.00 -6.86 -10.82
CA ARG A 168 7.91 -7.67 -12.04
C ARG A 168 9.25 -8.31 -12.40
N ALA A 169 10.33 -7.53 -12.39
CA ALA A 169 11.65 -8.01 -12.80
C ALA A 169 12.16 -9.13 -11.87
N GLU A 170 11.86 -9.07 -10.58
CA GLU A 170 12.24 -10.06 -9.58
C GLU A 170 11.18 -11.15 -9.34
N GLY A 171 10.02 -11.07 -10.01
CA GLY A 171 8.93 -12.04 -9.83
C GLY A 171 8.30 -12.01 -8.44
N LEU A 172 8.27 -10.85 -7.79
CA LEU A 172 7.73 -10.66 -6.44
C LEU A 172 6.19 -10.57 -6.50
N PRO A 173 5.47 -11.46 -5.79
CA PRO A 173 4.04 -11.30 -5.57
C PRO A 173 3.68 -9.93 -4.98
N GLY A 174 2.62 -9.32 -5.49
CA GLY A 174 2.12 -8.04 -4.98
C GLY A 174 1.33 -8.19 -3.67
N LYS A 175 1.03 -7.06 -3.02
CA LYS A 175 0.16 -7.00 -1.83
C LYS A 175 -1.17 -7.72 -2.13
N PRO A 176 -1.69 -8.58 -1.21
CA PRO A 176 -1.34 -8.68 0.21
C PRO A 176 -0.19 -9.64 0.55
N HIS A 177 0.53 -10.16 -0.45
CA HIS A 177 1.75 -10.91 -0.18
C HIS A 177 2.86 -9.95 0.30
N PRO A 178 3.72 -10.39 1.25
CA PRO A 178 4.71 -9.52 1.89
C PRO A 178 5.95 -9.23 1.03
N ASP A 179 6.10 -9.91 -0.11
CA ASP A 179 7.34 -10.02 -0.88
C ASP A 179 7.94 -8.67 -1.27
N THR A 180 7.13 -7.68 -1.66
CA THR A 180 7.64 -6.35 -2.01
C THR A 180 8.18 -5.59 -0.80
N PHE A 181 7.56 -5.73 0.37
CA PHE A 181 8.10 -5.17 1.61
C PHE A 181 9.34 -5.93 2.07
N LEU A 182 9.35 -7.26 1.98
CA LEU A 182 10.52 -8.08 2.31
C LEU A 182 11.72 -7.73 1.41
N ALA A 183 11.48 -7.47 0.12
CA ALA A 183 12.49 -6.95 -0.78
C ALA A 183 12.99 -5.57 -0.35
N GLY A 184 12.10 -4.69 0.12
CA GLY A 184 12.49 -3.39 0.69
C GLY A 184 13.42 -3.52 1.90
N ALA A 185 13.10 -4.42 2.84
CA ALA A 185 13.93 -4.69 4.01
C ALA A 185 15.29 -5.28 3.60
N ARG A 186 15.29 -6.22 2.64
CA ARG A 186 16.50 -6.79 2.05
C ARG A 186 17.41 -5.72 1.43
N LEU A 187 16.85 -4.77 0.68
CA LEU A 187 17.62 -3.67 0.07
C LEU A 187 18.21 -2.72 1.12
N LEU A 188 17.54 -2.56 2.25
CA LEU A 188 18.06 -1.78 3.39
C LEU A 188 19.04 -2.56 4.27
N GLY A 189 19.18 -3.88 4.06
CA GLY A 189 20.03 -4.74 4.87
C GLY A 189 19.53 -4.96 6.30
N VAL A 190 18.21 -4.91 6.52
CA VAL A 190 17.59 -5.04 7.85
C VAL A 190 16.72 -6.28 7.94
N ASP A 191 16.63 -6.84 9.14
CA ASP A 191 15.67 -7.90 9.45
C ASP A 191 14.24 -7.34 9.48
N PRO A 192 13.23 -8.02 8.90
CA PRO A 192 11.84 -7.56 8.92
C PRO A 192 11.32 -7.21 10.32
N THR A 193 11.73 -7.96 11.35
CA THR A 193 11.33 -7.71 12.74
C THR A 193 11.88 -6.40 13.31
N GLN A 194 12.85 -5.76 12.63
CA GLN A 194 13.41 -4.46 12.98
C GLN A 194 12.91 -3.34 12.07
N ALA A 195 11.91 -3.61 11.25
CA ALA A 195 11.38 -2.66 10.29
C ALA A 195 9.89 -2.37 10.55
N ALA A 196 9.52 -1.11 10.36
CA ALA A 196 8.13 -0.66 10.38
C ALA A 196 7.59 -0.47 8.96
N VAL A 197 6.37 -0.93 8.71
CA VAL A 197 5.62 -0.70 7.46
C VAL A 197 4.60 0.40 7.68
N PHE A 198 4.45 1.31 6.72
CA PHE A 198 3.46 2.39 6.74
C PHE A 198 2.54 2.26 5.53
N GLU A 199 1.24 2.07 5.75
CA GLU A 199 0.25 1.75 4.71
C GLU A 199 -1.13 2.36 5.02
N ASP A 200 -1.87 2.83 4.02
CA ASP A 200 -3.26 3.29 4.09
C ASP A 200 -4.30 2.27 3.57
N ALA A 201 -3.89 1.28 2.78
CA ALA A 201 -4.72 0.25 2.17
C ALA A 201 -4.70 -1.09 2.94
N LEU A 202 -5.86 -1.75 2.99
CA LEU A 202 -6.05 -3.03 3.69
C LEU A 202 -5.08 -4.12 3.20
N SER A 203 -4.84 -4.19 1.88
CA SER A 203 -3.94 -5.20 1.31
C SER A 203 -2.50 -5.02 1.76
N GLY A 204 -2.01 -3.79 1.90
CA GLY A 204 -0.62 -3.62 2.32
C GLY A 204 -0.43 -3.67 3.83
N VAL A 205 -1.42 -3.27 4.63
CA VAL A 205 -1.41 -3.61 6.07
C VAL A 205 -1.33 -5.12 6.26
N ALA A 206 -2.15 -5.89 5.53
CA ALA A 206 -2.09 -7.35 5.54
C ALA A 206 -0.72 -7.89 5.09
N ALA A 207 -0.08 -7.26 4.10
CA ALA A 207 1.27 -7.60 3.66
C ALA A 207 2.33 -7.33 4.74
N GLY A 208 2.27 -6.19 5.43
CA GLY A 208 3.14 -5.89 6.56
C GLY A 208 2.98 -6.93 7.68
N ARG A 209 1.75 -7.29 8.00
CA ARG A 209 1.46 -8.33 9.01
C ARG A 209 1.98 -9.71 8.60
N ALA A 210 1.71 -10.12 7.37
CA ALA A 210 2.14 -11.42 6.83
C ALA A 210 3.67 -11.54 6.73
N GLY A 211 4.37 -10.42 6.54
CA GLY A 211 5.84 -10.37 6.46
C GLY A 211 6.55 -10.44 7.80
N GLY A 212 5.81 -10.45 8.93
CA GLY A 212 6.42 -10.46 10.26
C GLY A 212 7.19 -9.19 10.58
N PHE A 213 6.78 -8.06 10.00
CA PHE A 213 7.39 -6.77 10.28
C PHE A 213 7.22 -6.39 11.75
N GLY A 214 8.24 -5.78 12.35
CA GLY A 214 8.27 -5.45 13.78
C GLY A 214 7.18 -4.46 14.21
N TYR A 215 6.66 -3.68 13.26
CA TYR A 215 5.54 -2.78 13.48
C TYR A 215 4.81 -2.45 12.17
N VAL A 216 3.49 -2.34 12.22
CA VAL A 216 2.65 -1.95 11.08
C VAL A 216 1.81 -0.73 11.46
N VAL A 217 2.07 0.39 10.79
CA VAL A 217 1.34 1.65 10.95
C VAL A 217 0.31 1.76 9.82
N GLY A 218 -0.97 1.73 10.20
CA GLY A 218 -2.07 2.10 9.33
C GLY A 218 -2.23 3.62 9.25
N VAL A 219 -2.45 4.16 8.05
CA VAL A 219 -2.73 5.58 7.82
C VAL A 219 -4.17 5.72 7.34
N ASP A 220 -5.07 6.15 8.21
CA ASP A 220 -6.49 6.26 7.87
C ASP A 220 -6.78 7.51 7.04
N ARG A 221 -6.84 7.34 5.71
CA ARG A 221 -7.18 8.40 4.76
C ARG A 221 -8.67 8.50 4.43
N VAL A 222 -9.44 7.45 4.71
CA VAL A 222 -10.80 7.28 4.17
C VAL A 222 -11.84 6.89 5.23
N GLY A 223 -11.48 6.90 6.52
CA GLY A 223 -12.38 6.57 7.63
C GLY A 223 -12.51 5.07 7.89
N GLN A 224 -11.45 4.29 7.66
CA GLN A 224 -11.42 2.83 7.74
C GLN A 224 -10.50 2.29 8.85
N ALA A 225 -10.27 3.06 9.91
CA ALA A 225 -9.34 2.69 10.99
C ALA A 225 -9.60 1.30 11.59
N ASP A 226 -10.85 0.94 11.87
CA ASP A 226 -11.20 -0.37 12.44
C ASP A 226 -10.84 -1.52 11.49
N GLU A 227 -11.00 -1.31 10.18
CA GLU A 227 -10.62 -2.30 9.17
C GLU A 227 -9.10 -2.44 9.07
N LEU A 228 -8.34 -1.34 9.12
CA LEU A 228 -6.88 -1.39 9.13
C LEU A 228 -6.36 -2.17 10.34
N LEU A 229 -6.93 -1.94 11.53
CA LEU A 229 -6.61 -2.72 12.74
C LEU A 229 -6.94 -4.20 12.55
N ALA A 230 -8.13 -4.51 12.03
CA ALA A 230 -8.55 -5.89 11.79
C ALA A 230 -7.66 -6.63 10.76
N HIS A 231 -7.01 -5.91 9.84
CA HIS A 231 -6.10 -6.46 8.85
C HIS A 231 -4.64 -6.55 9.32
N GLY A 232 -4.34 -6.10 10.54
CA GLY A 232 -3.05 -6.33 11.18
C GLY A 232 -2.19 -5.10 11.40
N ALA A 233 -2.75 -3.89 11.35
CA ALA A 233 -2.07 -2.70 11.85
C ALA A 233 -1.92 -2.76 13.38
N ASP A 234 -0.74 -2.40 13.89
CA ASP A 234 -0.49 -2.29 15.33
C ASP A 234 -1.00 -0.94 15.88
N VAL A 235 -0.97 0.10 15.04
CA VAL A 235 -1.52 1.42 15.33
C VAL A 235 -2.12 2.00 14.06
N VAL A 236 -3.15 2.83 14.21
CA VAL A 236 -3.71 3.62 13.12
C VAL A 236 -3.66 5.10 13.47
N VAL A 237 -3.16 5.91 12.53
CA VAL A 237 -3.08 7.37 12.63
C VAL A 237 -3.77 8.03 11.45
N LYS A 238 -4.20 9.29 11.60
CA LYS A 238 -4.76 10.05 10.48
C LYS A 238 -3.68 10.75 9.66
N ASP A 239 -2.59 11.11 10.34
CA ASP A 239 -1.39 11.65 9.72
C ASP A 239 -0.15 11.09 10.44
N LEU A 240 0.93 10.82 9.70
CA LEU A 240 2.16 10.30 10.32
C LEU A 240 2.81 11.31 11.29
N ALA A 241 2.52 12.60 11.16
CA ALA A 241 2.96 13.59 12.13
C ALA A 241 2.40 13.32 13.54
N ASP A 242 1.25 12.65 13.65
CA ASP A 242 0.65 12.29 14.94
C ASP A 242 1.59 11.40 15.77
N LEU A 243 2.41 10.57 15.12
CA LEU A 243 3.41 9.70 15.78
C LEU A 243 4.56 10.48 16.43
N LEU A 244 4.83 11.71 15.98
CA LEU A 244 5.92 12.52 16.54
C LEU A 244 5.60 13.03 17.94
N ASP A 245 4.31 13.10 18.28
CA ASP A 245 3.78 13.70 19.49
C ASP A 245 3.43 12.67 20.57
N VAL A 246 3.62 11.36 20.30
CA VAL A 246 3.29 10.27 21.24
C VAL A 246 4.54 9.76 21.98
N ALA A 247 4.41 9.55 23.29
CA ALA A 247 5.37 8.78 24.08
C ALA A 247 5.32 7.28 23.67
N GLU A 248 6.41 6.54 23.90
CA GLU A 248 6.62 5.16 23.44
C GLU A 248 5.39 4.23 23.64
N PRO A 249 4.96 3.45 22.62
CA PRO A 249 3.87 2.49 22.79
C PRO A 249 4.27 1.39 23.79
N PRO A 250 3.34 0.92 24.64
CA PRO A 250 3.66 -0.09 25.65
C PRO A 250 4.16 -1.38 24.99
N SER A 251 5.26 -1.92 25.50
CA SER A 251 5.83 -3.19 25.01
C SER A 251 4.82 -4.33 25.13
N PRO A 252 4.73 -5.23 24.14
CA PRO A 252 3.85 -6.40 24.23
C PRO A 252 4.30 -7.27 25.40
N THR A 253 3.46 -7.33 26.44
CA THR A 253 3.75 -8.13 27.63
C THR A 253 3.72 -9.60 27.23
N ARG A 254 4.87 -10.28 27.25
CA ARG A 254 4.94 -11.74 27.19
C ARG A 254 4.19 -12.28 28.41
N THR A 255 2.98 -12.77 28.23
CA THR A 255 2.30 -13.61 29.21
C THR A 255 3.02 -14.95 29.27
N ALA A 256 4.03 -15.03 30.14
CA ALA A 256 4.57 -16.30 30.59
C ALA A 256 3.61 -16.85 31.67
N THR A 257 2.71 -17.74 31.27
CA THR A 257 2.07 -18.67 32.20
C THR A 257 3.11 -19.73 32.58
N ASP A 258 3.66 -19.63 33.79
CA ASP A 258 4.45 -20.69 34.41
C ASP A 258 3.60 -21.35 35.50
N PRO A 259 3.02 -22.55 35.27
CA PRO A 259 2.22 -23.23 36.28
C PRO A 259 3.04 -24.31 36.97
N LEU A 260 4.04 -23.96 37.79
CA LEU A 260 4.67 -24.95 38.68
C LEU A 260 5.33 -24.34 39.94
N ALA A 261 4.59 -23.50 40.66
CA ALA A 261 4.94 -23.09 42.02
C ALA A 261 3.75 -23.26 42.99
N ALA A 262 3.25 -24.49 43.17
CA ALA A 262 2.26 -24.77 44.20
C ALA A 262 2.33 -26.23 44.70
N ARG A 263 3.46 -26.67 45.24
CA ARG A 263 3.52 -27.85 46.13
C ARG A 263 4.67 -27.75 47.14
N ARG A 264 4.56 -26.86 48.14
CA ARG A 264 5.15 -27.05 49.49
C ARG A 264 4.33 -26.28 50.53
N GLY A 265 3.92 -26.98 51.59
CA GLY A 265 3.09 -26.52 52.71
C GLY A 265 1.69 -27.15 52.63
N SER A 266 1.19 -27.94 53.58
CA SER A 266 1.54 -28.15 54.99
C SER A 266 0.70 -29.30 55.55
N ALA A 267 1.27 -30.02 56.55
CA ALA A 267 0.68 -31.01 57.46
C ALA A 267 0.34 -32.40 56.90
#